data_AF-A0A0L0F596-F1
#
_entry.id   AF-A0A0L0F596-F1
#
_cell.length_a   1.000
_cell.length_b   1.000
_cell.length_c   1.000
_cell.angle_alpha   90.00
_cell.angle_beta   90.00
_cell.angle_gamma   90.00
#
_symmetry.space_group_name_H-M   'P 1'
#
loop_
_entity.id
_entity.type
_entity.pdbx_description
1 polymer ?
#
loop_
_entity_poly.entity_id
_entity_poly.type
_entity_poly.pdbx_seq_one_letter_code
_entity_poly.pdbx_strand_id
1 'polypeptide(L)'
;MGRDKKQPTKAKKGSKGSSKGDAGELNEKLRAGEHLEDIDPMEVRFTHSKISPTFSCGRKLEDTLAELVDESLRVSQLPKITVLYDKEGYMYSMNNRRLWTLKNLREKGGIPNNR
;
A
#
# COMPACT_ATOMS: atom_id res chain seq x y z
N MET A 1 6.13 14.84 -55.02
CA MET A 1 5.96 16.30 -54.78
C MET A 1 5.61 16.43 -53.31
N GLY A 2 6.52 16.65 -52.36
CA GLY A 2 7.60 17.64 -52.30
C GLY A 2 7.10 18.84 -51.50
N ARG A 3 7.81 19.18 -50.40
CA ARG A 3 7.65 20.28 -49.41
C ARG A 3 7.24 19.76 -48.01
N ASP A 4 7.86 20.09 -46.88
CA ASP A 4 9.05 20.87 -46.53
C ASP A 4 9.45 20.52 -45.08
N LYS A 5 10.76 20.49 -44.80
CA LYS A 5 11.34 20.40 -43.45
C LYS A 5 11.24 21.75 -42.76
N LYS A 6 11.09 21.80 -41.42
CA LYS A 6 11.73 22.78 -40.51
C LYS A 6 11.41 22.52 -39.03
N GLN A 7 12.40 22.02 -38.31
CA GLN A 7 12.70 22.41 -36.92
C GLN A 7 13.83 23.47 -36.98
N PRO A 8 14.41 23.97 -35.87
CA PRO A 8 13.86 24.49 -34.60
C PRO A 8 14.43 25.92 -34.32
N THR A 9 13.95 26.65 -33.31
CA THR A 9 14.80 27.65 -32.62
C THR A 9 14.47 27.78 -31.13
N LYS A 10 15.53 27.76 -30.32
CA LYS A 10 15.55 28.10 -28.89
C LYS A 10 15.65 29.62 -28.71
N ALA A 11 15.06 30.17 -27.65
CA ALA A 11 15.58 31.36 -27.00
C ALA A 11 15.26 31.34 -25.48
N LYS A 12 16.33 31.36 -24.67
CA LYS A 12 16.34 31.61 -23.23
C LYS A 12 15.97 33.08 -22.94
N LYS A 13 15.36 33.36 -21.77
CA LYS A 13 15.90 34.24 -20.71
C LYS A 13 14.86 34.44 -19.58
N GLY A 14 15.34 34.46 -18.35
CA GLY A 14 14.57 34.89 -17.18
C GLY A 14 15.10 34.29 -15.89
N SER A 15 16.04 34.98 -15.25
CA SER A 15 16.59 34.63 -13.94
C SER A 15 15.85 35.35 -12.81
N LYS A 16 15.95 34.77 -11.61
CA LYS A 16 15.78 35.32 -10.24
C LYS A 16 14.38 35.40 -9.64
N GLY A 17 14.28 34.89 -8.42
CA GLY A 17 13.44 35.49 -7.38
C GLY A 17 12.69 34.49 -6.51
N SER A 18 13.24 34.24 -5.32
CA SER A 18 12.68 33.47 -4.21
C SER A 18 11.19 33.65 -3.95
N SER A 19 10.50 32.59 -3.54
CA SER A 19 9.38 32.68 -2.60
C SER A 19 9.31 31.39 -1.78
N LYS A 20 9.61 31.54 -0.48
CA LYS A 20 9.18 30.62 0.59
C LYS A 20 7.65 30.61 0.63
N GLY A 21 7.05 29.43 0.71
CA GLY A 21 5.62 29.17 0.77
C GLY A 21 5.36 27.92 -0.04
N ASP A 22 4.81 26.81 0.43
CA ASP A 22 4.00 26.60 1.62
C ASP A 22 4.26 25.16 2.10
N ALA A 23 4.99 25.00 3.20
CA ALA A 23 5.05 23.72 3.91
C ALA A 23 3.71 23.37 4.60
N GLY A 24 2.68 24.21 4.42
CA GLY A 24 1.35 24.07 4.98
C GLY A 24 0.40 23.18 4.16
N GLU A 25 0.65 22.94 2.86
CA GLU A 25 -0.34 22.27 1.99
C GLU A 25 -0.29 20.74 2.04
N LEU A 26 0.81 20.16 2.53
CA LEU A 26 0.94 18.69 2.65
C LEU A 26 0.24 18.11 3.88
N ASN A 27 -0.19 18.95 4.82
CA ASN A 27 -0.71 18.49 6.13
C ASN A 27 -2.23 18.69 6.31
N GLU A 28 -2.95 19.09 5.25
CA GLU A 28 -4.42 19.22 5.29
C GLU A 28 -5.15 17.92 4.88
N LYS A 29 -4.43 16.93 4.34
CA LYS A 29 -5.01 15.66 3.86
C LYS A 29 -4.95 14.48 4.81
N LEU A 30 -4.42 14.65 6.03
CA LEU A 30 -4.67 13.71 7.13
C LEU A 30 -6.07 13.97 7.70
N ARG A 31 -7.10 13.75 6.88
CA ARG A 31 -8.47 13.68 7.40
C ARG A 31 -8.50 12.53 8.39
N ALA A 32 -8.68 12.89 9.66
CA ALA A 32 -8.90 11.96 10.75
C ALA A 32 -10.24 11.23 10.58
N GLY A 33 -10.29 10.30 9.63
CA GLY A 33 -11.43 9.46 9.30
C GLY A 33 -10.97 8.13 8.73
N GLU A 34 -11.80 7.10 8.86
CA GLU A 34 -11.53 5.79 8.27
C GLU A 34 -11.71 5.86 6.75
N HIS A 35 -10.68 5.49 5.99
CA HIS A 35 -10.76 5.32 4.55
C HIS A 35 -10.34 3.90 4.15
N LEU A 36 -10.83 3.44 3.00
CA LEU A 36 -10.48 2.14 2.44
C LEU A 36 -9.45 2.33 1.34
N GLU A 37 -8.32 1.67 1.46
CA GLU A 37 -7.18 1.79 0.56
C GLU A 37 -6.59 0.41 0.27
N ASP A 38 -6.12 0.21 -0.97
CA ASP A 38 -5.37 -0.99 -1.35
C ASP A 38 -3.88 -0.76 -1.07
N ILE A 39 -3.35 -1.53 -0.13
CA ILE A 39 -1.99 -1.39 0.41
C ILE A 39 -1.22 -2.69 0.13
N ASP A 40 0.07 -2.61 -0.24
CA ASP A 40 0.90 -3.82 -0.30
C ASP A 40 1.10 -4.36 1.14
N PRO A 41 0.66 -5.60 1.44
CA PRO A 41 0.85 -6.18 2.77
C PRO A 41 2.31 -6.22 3.21
N MET A 42 3.29 -6.16 2.30
CA MET A 42 4.72 -6.12 2.64
C MET A 42 5.14 -4.82 3.33
N GLU A 43 4.47 -3.71 3.08
CA GLU A 43 4.77 -2.41 3.70
C GLU A 43 4.23 -2.29 5.13
N VAL A 44 3.20 -3.08 5.46
CA VAL A 44 2.57 -3.06 6.78
C VAL A 44 3.36 -3.88 7.79
N ARG A 45 3.60 -3.31 8.97
CA ARG A 45 4.29 -3.95 10.09
C ARG A 45 3.31 -4.65 11.03
N PHE A 46 3.81 -5.67 11.72
CA PHE A 46 3.09 -6.26 12.84
C PHE A 46 3.19 -5.37 14.07
N THR A 47 2.08 -5.25 14.80
CA THR A 47 2.09 -4.56 16.11
C THR A 47 2.69 -5.42 17.21
N HIS A 48 2.68 -6.75 17.06
CA HIS A 48 3.18 -7.70 18.06
C HIS A 48 4.36 -8.51 17.53
N SER A 49 5.28 -8.90 18.42
CA SER A 49 6.45 -9.72 18.09
C SER A 49 6.14 -11.20 17.85
N LYS A 50 4.97 -11.68 18.33
CA LYS A 50 4.50 -13.05 18.15
C LYS A 50 3.11 -13.05 17.54
N ILE A 51 2.88 -13.99 16.63
CA ILE A 51 1.59 -14.21 15.97
C ILE A 51 1.15 -15.63 16.28
N SER A 52 -0.06 -15.78 16.80
CA SER A 52 -0.64 -17.10 17.03
C SER A 52 -0.85 -17.82 15.68
N PRO A 53 -0.54 -19.12 15.57
CA PRO A 53 -0.78 -19.90 14.35
C PRO A 53 -2.28 -20.16 14.07
N THR A 54 -3.18 -19.67 14.93
CA THR A 54 -4.63 -19.86 14.82
C THR A 54 -5.42 -18.55 14.92
N PHE A 55 -6.48 -18.44 14.13
CA PHE A 55 -7.51 -17.41 14.23
C PHE A 55 -8.36 -17.57 15.50
N SER A 56 -9.09 -16.51 15.89
CA SER A 56 -9.97 -16.57 17.08
C SER A 56 -11.11 -17.59 16.91
N CYS A 57 -11.45 -17.94 15.68
CA CYS A 57 -12.44 -18.96 15.35
C CYS A 57 -11.86 -20.39 15.35
N GLY A 58 -10.58 -20.58 15.68
CA GLY A 58 -9.93 -21.90 15.75
C GLY A 58 -9.29 -22.39 14.45
N ARG A 59 -9.57 -21.77 13.29
CA ARG A 59 -8.90 -22.10 12.02
C ARG A 59 -7.40 -21.78 12.08
N LYS A 60 -6.56 -22.59 11.43
CA LYS A 60 -5.12 -22.31 11.33
C LYS A 60 -4.84 -21.28 10.24
N LEU A 61 -3.80 -20.48 10.43
CA LEU A 61 -3.37 -19.52 9.41
C LEU A 61 -2.88 -20.23 8.14
N GLU A 62 -2.20 -21.36 8.30
CA GLU A 62 -1.65 -22.17 7.21
C GLU A 62 -2.77 -22.80 6.37
N ASP A 63 -3.83 -23.32 6.99
CA ASP A 63 -4.97 -23.89 6.27
C ASP A 63 -5.63 -22.80 5.41
N THR A 64 -5.89 -21.62 5.97
CA THR A 64 -6.44 -20.49 5.22
C THR A 64 -5.49 -19.98 4.14
N LEU A 65 -4.17 -20.04 4.36
CA LEU A 65 -3.18 -19.70 3.33
C LEU A 65 -3.23 -20.71 2.17
N ALA A 66 -3.36 -22.01 2.47
CA ALA A 66 -3.50 -23.04 1.45
C ALA A 66 -4.77 -22.81 0.62
N GLU A 67 -5.91 -22.54 1.27
CA GLU A 67 -7.18 -22.20 0.61
C GLU A 67 -7.09 -20.94 -0.29
N LEU A 68 -6.21 -19.99 0.06
CA LEU A 68 -6.00 -18.80 -0.78
C LEU A 68 -5.09 -19.10 -1.97
N VAL A 69 -4.11 -19.99 -1.79
CA VAL A 69 -3.17 -20.40 -2.85
C VAL A 69 -3.84 -21.31 -3.87
N ASP A 70 -4.75 -22.18 -3.44
CA ASP A 70 -5.54 -23.07 -4.31
C ASP A 70 -6.78 -22.39 -4.91
N GLU A 71 -7.00 -21.11 -4.61
CA GLU A 71 -8.12 -20.27 -5.05
C GLU A 71 -9.52 -20.75 -4.58
N SER A 72 -9.60 -21.71 -3.64
CA SER A 72 -10.87 -22.12 -3.00
C SER A 72 -11.45 -21.02 -2.10
N LEU A 73 -10.59 -20.13 -1.59
CA LEU A 73 -10.94 -18.90 -0.89
C LEU A 73 -10.34 -17.71 -1.63
N ARG A 74 -11.14 -16.66 -1.86
CA ARG A 74 -10.66 -15.41 -2.47
C ARG A 74 -10.29 -14.38 -1.41
N VAL A 75 -9.26 -13.57 -1.68
CA VAL A 75 -8.84 -12.46 -0.81
C VAL A 75 -10.00 -11.48 -0.51
N SER A 76 -10.90 -11.27 -1.47
CA SER A 76 -12.08 -10.42 -1.29
C SER A 76 -13.10 -10.96 -0.28
N GLN A 77 -13.06 -12.27 0.03
CA GLN A 77 -13.91 -12.90 1.04
C GLN A 77 -13.30 -12.81 2.44
N LEU A 78 -12.02 -12.47 2.55
CA LEU A 78 -11.40 -12.19 3.84
C LEU A 78 -11.90 -10.84 4.36
N PRO A 79 -12.24 -10.74 5.66
CA PRO A 79 -12.59 -9.45 6.21
C PRO A 79 -11.38 -8.52 6.18
N LYS A 80 -11.63 -7.25 5.86
CA LYS A 80 -10.60 -6.20 5.75
C LYS A 80 -9.74 -6.11 7.01
N ILE A 81 -8.52 -5.61 6.86
CA ILE A 81 -7.62 -5.34 7.98
C ILE A 81 -7.60 -3.85 8.27
N THR A 82 -7.56 -3.50 9.56
CA THR A 82 -7.32 -2.13 9.98
C THR A 82 -5.82 -1.87 10.04
N VAL A 83 -5.40 -0.79 9.39
CA VAL A 83 -4.02 -0.29 9.39
C VAL A 83 -4.00 1.06 10.11
N LEU A 84 -3.03 1.22 11.00
CA LEU A 84 -2.75 2.47 11.70
C LEU A 84 -1.50 3.09 11.09
N TYR A 85 -1.55 4.39 10.84
CA TYR A 85 -0.39 5.19 10.48
C TYR A 85 0.13 5.89 11.74
N ASP A 86 1.43 5.80 11.98
CA ASP A 86 2.06 6.60 13.02
C ASP A 86 2.47 7.99 12.51
N LYS A 87 3.04 8.81 13.39
CA LYS A 87 3.47 10.18 13.07
C LYS A 87 4.68 10.21 12.12
N GLU A 88 5.40 9.10 11.98
CA GLU A 88 6.57 8.95 11.12
C GLU A 88 6.21 8.32 9.76
N GLY A 89 4.94 7.97 9.55
CA GLY A 89 4.42 7.35 8.32
C GLY A 89 4.54 5.83 8.28
N TYR A 90 4.92 5.17 9.37
CA TYR A 90 4.94 3.71 9.43
C TYR A 90 3.53 3.16 9.58
N MET A 91 3.31 2.02 8.92
CA MET A 91 2.03 1.34 8.84
C MET A 91 2.02 0.13 9.77
N TYR A 92 1.01 0.01 10.62
CA TYR A 92 0.89 -1.06 11.61
C TYR A 92 -0.48 -1.73 11.54
N SER A 93 -0.52 -3.07 11.55
CA SER A 93 -1.80 -3.78 11.51
C SER A 93 -2.38 -4.04 12.90
N MET A 94 -3.69 -3.82 13.04
CA MET A 94 -4.49 -4.29 14.18
C MET A 94 -4.90 -5.76 14.04
N ASN A 95 -4.70 -6.36 12.87
CA ASN A 95 -5.13 -7.71 12.55
C ASN A 95 -3.94 -8.57 12.11
N ASN A 96 -2.93 -8.68 12.97
CA ASN A 96 -1.64 -9.35 12.68
C ASN A 96 -1.77 -10.74 12.05
N ARG A 97 -2.76 -11.55 12.47
CA ARG A 97 -3.00 -12.89 11.91
C ARG A 97 -3.42 -12.86 10.43
N ARG A 98 -4.30 -11.92 10.05
CA ARG A 98 -4.70 -11.74 8.65
C ARG A 98 -3.55 -11.15 7.84
N LEU A 99 -2.84 -10.16 8.41
CA LEU A 99 -1.66 -9.60 7.76
C LEU A 99 -0.61 -10.69 7.47
N TRP A 100 -0.40 -11.63 8.40
CA TRP A 100 0.51 -12.75 8.19
C TRP A 100 0.10 -13.60 6.99
N THR A 101 -1.19 -13.96 6.89
CA THR A 101 -1.72 -14.72 5.76
C THR A 101 -1.53 -13.97 4.45
N LEU A 102 -1.82 -12.67 4.42
CA LEU A 102 -1.68 -11.82 3.22
C LEU A 102 -0.22 -11.67 2.79
N LYS A 103 0.72 -11.45 3.72
CA LYS A 103 2.16 -11.40 3.42
C LYS A 103 2.65 -12.72 2.82
N ASN A 104 2.29 -13.86 3.41
CA ASN A 104 2.70 -15.16 2.89
C ASN A 104 2.07 -15.44 1.50
N LEU A 105 0.82 -15.04 1.28
CA LEU A 105 0.18 -15.17 -0.03
C LEU A 105 0.89 -14.30 -1.07
N ARG A 106 1.28 -13.09 -0.69
CA ARG A 106 2.07 -12.15 -1.51
C ARG A 106 3.43 -12.73 -1.88
N GLU A 107 4.15 -13.31 -0.93
CA GLU A 107 5.43 -14.00 -1.16
C GLU A 107 5.29 -15.22 -2.09
N LYS A 108 4.15 -15.90 -2.05
CA LYS A 108 3.80 -16.99 -2.97
C LYS A 108 3.30 -16.52 -4.34
N GLY A 109 3.19 -15.21 -4.57
CA GLY A 109 2.73 -14.63 -5.84
C GLY A 109 1.21 -14.58 -6.02
N GLY A 110 0.42 -14.88 -4.99
CA GLY A 110 -1.05 -14.87 -5.06
C GLY A 110 -1.70 -13.48 -4.98
N ILE A 111 -0.92 -12.42 -4.74
CA ILE A 111 -1.37 -11.01 -4.78
C ILE A 111 -0.38 -10.22 -5.65
N PRO A 112 -0.84 -9.38 -6.59
CA PRO A 112 0.02 -8.53 -7.43
C PRO A 112 0.73 -7.43 -6.62
N ASN A 113 1.77 -6.84 -7.21
CA ASN A 113 2.48 -5.71 -6.60
C ASN A 113 1.73 -4.41 -6.92
N ASN A 114 1.20 -3.76 -5.91
CA ASN A 114 0.68 -2.40 -6.04
C ASN A 114 1.85 -1.46 -5.74
N ARG A 115 2.56 -1.04 -6.79
CA ARG A 115 3.69 -0.11 -6.72
C ARG A 115 3.39 1.17 -7.48
#